data_AF-A0A7S3MGM8-F1
#
_entry.id   AF-A0A7S3MGM8-F1
#
_cell.length_a   1.000
_cell.length_b   1.000
_cell.length_c   1.000
_cell.angle_alpha   90.00
_cell.angle_beta   90.00
_cell.angle_gamma   90.00
#
_symmetry.space_group_name_H-M   'P 1'
#
loop_
_entity.id
_entity.type
_entity.pdbx_description
1 polymer ?
#
loop_
_entity_poly.entity_id
_entity_poly.type
_entity_poly.pdbx_seq_one_letter_code
_entity_poly.pdbx_strand_id
1 'polypeptide(L)'
;KVKEGQKLTTGGKFADALGIFRSALQAIPLSAATDATDEKNLLDMIECAREYVNFTRLEVARKQLGPEALARNIEMAAYLTCCKVQSKTHQCLALQLAMFTSFKAQNFVTAASFARRIVQGSWGDQGAAIVPKAKQVLAQAEKTASDAHAINFDARGSAEALNVCQGSFKLIGASDAVAQCPFCASKYLASYKGKLCETCQLSEIGANTLGIQLRPL
;
A
#
# COMPACT_ATOMS: atom_id res chain seq x y z
N LYS A 1 -6.49 14.98 -11.05
CA LYS A 1 -6.87 13.95 -10.04
C LYS A 1 -5.67 13.29 -9.36
N VAL A 2 -4.81 12.50 -10.02
CA VAL A 2 -3.71 11.78 -9.32
C VAL A 2 -2.77 12.71 -8.53
N LYS A 3 -2.29 13.81 -9.14
CA LYS A 3 -1.44 14.80 -8.46
C LYS A 3 -2.13 15.46 -7.25
N GLU A 4 -3.44 15.62 -7.30
CA GLU A 4 -4.24 16.20 -6.21
C GLU A 4 -4.38 15.20 -5.05
N GLY A 5 -4.69 13.93 -5.35
CA GLY A 5 -4.68 12.86 -4.36
C GLY A 5 -3.32 12.70 -3.68
N GLN A 6 -2.23 12.89 -4.42
CA GLN A 6 -0.87 12.90 -3.87
C GLN A 6 -0.66 14.04 -2.87
N LYS A 7 -1.11 15.27 -3.17
CA LYS A 7 -1.05 16.39 -2.23
C LYS A 7 -1.84 16.11 -0.94
N LEU A 8 -3.04 15.54 -1.06
CA LEU A 8 -3.87 15.13 0.09
C LEU A 8 -3.20 14.03 0.93
N THR A 9 -2.51 13.09 0.27
CA THR A 9 -1.75 12.02 0.94
C THR A 9 -0.60 12.60 1.76
N THR A 10 0.19 13.52 1.20
CA THR A 10 1.23 14.26 1.95
C THR A 10 0.64 15.03 3.13
N GLY A 11 -0.56 15.61 2.96
CA GLY A 11 -1.29 16.32 4.02
C GLY A 11 -2.01 15.41 5.05
N GLY A 12 -1.91 14.09 4.93
CA GLY A 12 -2.53 13.13 5.86
C GLY A 12 -4.06 12.97 5.73
N LYS A 13 -4.67 13.56 4.69
CA LYS A 13 -6.11 13.49 4.39
C LYS A 13 -6.45 12.25 3.55
N PHE A 14 -6.25 11.06 4.12
CA PHE A 14 -6.34 9.81 3.37
C PHE A 14 -7.75 9.44 2.88
N ALA A 15 -8.81 9.83 3.62
CA ALA A 15 -10.19 9.58 3.19
C ALA A 15 -10.54 10.40 1.92
N ASP A 16 -10.16 11.67 1.89
CA ASP A 16 -10.34 12.53 0.72
C ASP A 16 -9.49 12.04 -0.45
N ALA A 17 -8.22 11.70 -0.17
CA ALA A 17 -7.31 11.15 -1.18
C ALA A 17 -7.85 9.86 -1.81
N LEU A 18 -8.43 8.97 -1.00
CA LEU A 18 -9.07 7.74 -1.47
C LEU A 18 -10.19 8.04 -2.47
N GLY A 19 -11.07 8.99 -2.15
CA GLY A 19 -12.13 9.42 -3.07
C GLY A 19 -11.57 9.90 -4.42
N ILE A 20 -10.50 10.72 -4.40
CA ILE A 20 -9.87 11.26 -5.60
C ILE A 20 -9.18 10.16 -6.43
N PHE A 21 -8.40 9.27 -5.82
CA PHE A 21 -7.72 8.20 -6.53
C PHE A 21 -8.70 7.18 -7.11
N ARG A 22 -9.76 6.84 -6.35
CA ARG A 22 -10.80 5.95 -6.85
C ARG A 22 -11.57 6.59 -8.01
N SER A 23 -11.92 7.87 -7.91
CA SER A 23 -12.55 8.61 -9.01
C SER A 23 -11.65 8.69 -10.25
N ALA A 24 -10.33 8.77 -10.09
CA ALA A 24 -9.39 8.69 -11.20
C ALA A 24 -9.42 7.30 -11.85
N LEU A 25 -9.34 6.24 -11.04
CA LEU A 25 -9.41 4.86 -11.50
C LEU A 25 -10.72 4.56 -12.24
N GLN A 26 -11.85 5.04 -11.71
CA GLN A 26 -13.19 4.82 -12.29
C GLN A 26 -13.44 5.59 -13.60
N ALA A 27 -12.66 6.64 -13.89
CA ALA A 27 -12.79 7.39 -15.12
C ALA A 27 -12.09 6.71 -16.32
N ILE A 28 -11.11 5.83 -16.06
CA ILE A 28 -10.29 5.22 -17.12
C ILE A 28 -11.12 4.36 -18.10
N PRO A 29 -12.09 3.52 -17.67
CA PRO A 29 -12.93 2.75 -18.59
C PRO A 29 -13.79 3.59 -19.55
N LEU A 30 -13.97 4.88 -19.25
CA LEU A 30 -14.71 5.82 -20.09
C LEU A 30 -13.80 6.57 -21.08
N SER A 31 -12.50 6.27 -21.08
CA SER A 31 -11.51 6.89 -21.95
C SER A 31 -11.32 6.04 -23.22
N ALA A 32 -11.03 6.70 -24.33
CA ALA A 32 -10.68 6.04 -25.59
C ALA A 32 -9.25 6.42 -25.96
N ALA A 33 -8.39 5.42 -26.10
CA ALA A 33 -7.02 5.59 -26.52
C ALA A 33 -6.94 5.84 -28.03
N THR A 34 -6.13 6.82 -28.45
CA THR A 34 -5.93 7.13 -29.87
C THR A 34 -4.93 6.20 -30.55
N ASP A 35 -3.96 5.69 -29.80
CA ASP A 35 -2.90 4.82 -30.28
C ASP A 35 -2.41 3.85 -29.19
N ALA A 36 -1.46 2.98 -29.52
CA ALA A 36 -0.91 2.00 -28.58
C ALA A 36 -0.11 2.62 -27.42
N THR A 37 0.45 3.82 -27.60
CA THR A 37 1.16 4.54 -26.55
C THR A 37 0.18 5.10 -25.53
N ASP A 38 -0.91 5.70 -26.01
CA ASP A 38 -1.98 6.21 -25.17
C ASP A 38 -2.69 5.10 -24.39
N GLU A 39 -2.94 3.96 -25.04
CA GLU A 39 -3.46 2.75 -24.39
C GLU A 39 -2.55 2.29 -23.25
N LYS A 40 -1.23 2.22 -23.50
CA LYS A 40 -0.26 1.89 -22.46
C LYS A 40 -0.29 2.89 -21.30
N ASN A 41 -0.37 4.19 -21.59
CA ASN A 41 -0.44 5.23 -20.57
C ASN A 41 -1.68 5.07 -19.67
N LEU A 42 -2.82 4.69 -20.24
CA LEU A 42 -4.04 4.43 -19.48
C LEU A 42 -3.90 3.17 -18.60
N LEU A 43 -3.28 2.11 -19.11
CA LEU A 43 -3.00 0.89 -18.33
C LEU A 43 -2.03 1.18 -17.16
N ASP A 44 -0.97 1.94 -17.40
CA ASP A 44 -0.04 2.39 -16.36
C ASP A 44 -0.75 3.28 -15.33
N MET A 45 -1.75 4.06 -15.76
CA MET A 45 -2.57 4.87 -14.87
C MET A 45 -3.52 4.03 -14.01
N ILE A 46 -4.05 2.91 -14.52
CA ILE A 46 -4.82 1.93 -13.72
C ILE A 46 -3.95 1.40 -12.60
N GLU A 47 -2.72 0.97 -12.91
CA GLU A 47 -1.77 0.47 -11.92
C GLU A 47 -1.44 1.54 -10.87
N CYS A 48 -1.06 2.75 -11.31
CA CYS A 48 -0.73 3.84 -10.39
C CYS A 48 -1.92 4.17 -9.47
N ALA A 49 -3.13 4.33 -10.02
CA ALA A 49 -4.31 4.66 -9.24
C ALA A 49 -4.70 3.52 -8.28
N ARG A 50 -4.60 2.26 -8.71
CA ARG A 50 -4.82 1.08 -7.85
C ARG A 50 -3.90 1.08 -6.64
N GLU A 51 -2.60 1.27 -6.83
CA GLU A 51 -1.62 1.25 -5.73
C GLU A 51 -1.95 2.33 -4.71
N TYR A 52 -2.32 3.53 -5.17
CA TYR A 52 -2.73 4.62 -4.29
C TYR A 52 -4.09 4.38 -3.59
N VAL A 53 -5.06 3.76 -4.27
CA VAL A 53 -6.32 3.35 -3.63
C VAL A 53 -6.06 2.30 -2.56
N ASN A 54 -5.24 1.28 -2.84
CA ASN A 54 -4.89 0.24 -1.88
C ASN A 54 -4.14 0.84 -0.67
N PHE A 55 -3.16 1.72 -0.92
CA PHE A 55 -2.43 2.46 0.11
C PHE A 55 -3.37 3.27 1.02
N THR A 56 -4.24 4.09 0.43
CA THR A 56 -5.16 4.95 1.19
C THR A 56 -6.23 4.15 1.92
N ARG A 57 -6.78 3.07 1.34
CA ARG A 57 -7.72 2.16 2.00
C ARG A 57 -7.10 1.49 3.22
N LEU A 58 -5.88 0.98 3.07
CA LEU A 58 -5.16 0.32 4.15
C LEU A 58 -4.91 1.29 5.32
N GLU A 59 -4.49 2.51 5.04
CA GLU A 59 -4.25 3.53 6.07
C GLU A 59 -5.55 4.00 6.75
N VAL A 60 -6.64 4.19 5.99
CA VAL A 60 -7.97 4.52 6.55
C VAL A 60 -8.45 3.40 7.48
N ALA A 61 -8.35 2.13 7.06
CA ALA A 61 -8.72 1.00 7.89
C ALA A 61 -7.83 0.87 9.14
N ARG A 62 -6.52 1.12 9.02
CA ARG A 62 -5.60 1.10 10.16
C ARG A 62 -5.95 2.17 11.20
N LYS A 63 -6.32 3.37 10.77
CA LYS A 63 -6.75 4.46 11.67
C LYS A 63 -8.06 4.18 12.42
N GLN A 64 -8.84 3.20 11.97
CA GLN A 64 -10.07 2.76 12.64
C GLN A 64 -9.84 1.66 13.68
N LEU A 65 -8.62 1.13 13.79
CA LEU A 65 -8.29 0.12 14.79
C LEU A 65 -8.35 0.71 16.21
N GLY A 66 -8.91 -0.08 17.13
CA GLY A 66 -8.92 0.26 18.56
C GLY A 66 -7.50 0.21 19.18
N PRO A 67 -7.33 0.81 20.36
CA PRO A 67 -6.02 0.88 21.03
C PRO A 67 -5.43 -0.49 21.40
N GLU A 68 -6.26 -1.52 21.56
CA GLU A 68 -5.85 -2.88 21.91
C GLU A 68 -5.25 -3.67 20.74
N ALA A 69 -5.54 -3.27 19.49
CA ALA A 69 -5.13 -3.98 18.30
C ALA A 69 -3.69 -3.65 17.86
N LEU A 70 -2.74 -3.66 18.81
CA LEU A 70 -1.34 -3.25 18.59
C LEU A 70 -0.64 -4.06 17.50
N ALA A 71 -0.70 -5.40 17.57
CA ALA A 71 -0.09 -6.28 16.57
C ALA A 71 -0.65 -5.98 15.16
N ARG A 72 -1.97 -5.83 15.05
CA ARG A 72 -2.64 -5.56 13.78
C ARG A 72 -2.29 -4.17 13.22
N ASN A 73 -2.14 -3.19 14.09
CA ASN A 73 -1.73 -1.85 13.72
C ASN A 73 -0.29 -1.85 13.15
N ILE A 74 0.62 -2.61 13.77
CA ILE A 74 1.99 -2.79 13.27
C ILE A 74 1.97 -3.50 11.91
N GLU A 75 1.22 -4.59 11.75
CA GLU A 75 1.08 -5.32 10.48
C GLU A 75 0.61 -4.41 9.34
N MET A 76 -0.47 -3.66 9.55
CA MET A 76 -1.02 -2.78 8.51
C MET A 76 -0.06 -1.63 8.19
N ALA A 77 0.65 -1.09 9.19
CA ALA A 77 1.69 -0.10 8.96
C ALA A 77 2.87 -0.69 8.16
N ALA A 78 3.25 -1.94 8.43
CA ALA A 78 4.27 -2.65 7.69
C ALA A 78 3.88 -2.88 6.22
N TYR A 79 2.63 -3.31 5.97
CA TYR A 79 2.10 -3.53 4.63
C TYR A 79 2.06 -2.25 3.78
N LEU A 80 1.85 -1.08 4.39
CA LEU A 80 1.94 0.20 3.67
C LEU A 80 3.33 0.43 3.07
N THR A 81 4.39 -0.09 3.70
CA THR A 81 5.76 0.04 3.20
C THR A 81 6.05 -0.83 1.96
N CYS A 82 5.10 -1.67 1.56
CA CYS A 82 5.18 -2.59 0.44
C CYS A 82 4.30 -2.17 -0.75
N CYS A 83 3.43 -1.17 -0.57
CA CYS A 83 2.65 -0.60 -1.66
C CYS A 83 3.59 0.06 -2.69
N LYS A 84 3.34 -0.16 -3.99
CA LYS A 84 4.21 0.34 -5.06
C LYS A 84 3.85 1.78 -5.44
N VAL A 85 3.90 2.68 -4.47
CA VAL A 85 3.62 4.11 -4.68
C VAL A 85 4.80 4.77 -5.41
N GLN A 86 4.51 5.47 -6.50
CA GLN A 86 5.56 6.10 -7.34
C GLN A 86 6.32 7.24 -6.64
N SER A 87 5.73 7.85 -5.59
CA SER A 87 6.33 8.97 -4.88
C SER A 87 7.27 8.49 -3.77
N LYS A 88 8.56 8.82 -3.90
CA LYS A 88 9.57 8.58 -2.84
C LYS A 88 9.18 9.22 -1.52
N THR A 89 8.50 10.38 -1.56
CA THR A 89 7.96 11.05 -0.36
C THR A 89 6.95 10.17 0.35
N HIS A 90 5.99 9.58 -0.37
CA HIS A 90 4.99 8.70 0.25
C HIS A 90 5.60 7.41 0.78
N GLN A 91 6.58 6.84 0.05
CA GLN A 91 7.32 5.68 0.52
C GLN A 91 8.09 5.98 1.83
N CYS A 92 8.72 7.15 1.90
CA CYS A 92 9.41 7.62 3.11
C CYS A 92 8.43 7.79 4.28
N LEU A 93 7.27 8.40 4.05
CA LEU A 93 6.23 8.59 5.06
C LEU A 93 5.66 7.26 5.57
N ALA A 94 5.48 6.28 4.68
CA ALA A 94 5.04 4.93 5.06
C ALA A 94 6.07 4.23 5.96
N LEU A 95 7.36 4.30 5.61
CA LEU A 95 8.45 3.77 6.43
C LEU A 95 8.54 4.46 7.79
N GLN A 96 8.42 5.78 7.81
CA GLN A 96 8.41 6.58 9.04
C GLN A 96 7.25 6.15 9.95
N LEU A 97 6.06 6.00 9.40
CA LEU A 97 4.88 5.54 10.13
C LEU A 97 5.11 4.14 10.73
N ALA A 98 5.60 3.19 9.92
CA ALA A 98 5.85 1.83 10.36
C ALA A 98 6.94 1.76 11.45
N MET A 99 8.02 2.54 11.30
CA MET A 99 9.09 2.65 12.27
C MET A 99 8.59 3.14 13.63
N PHE A 100 7.88 4.28 13.66
CA PHE A 100 7.39 4.85 14.93
C PHE A 100 6.28 4.00 15.56
N THR A 101 5.40 3.41 14.75
CA THR A 101 4.35 2.52 15.24
C THR A 101 4.94 1.28 15.91
N SER A 102 5.91 0.64 15.26
CA SER A 102 6.60 -0.55 15.79
C SER A 102 7.39 -0.22 17.06
N PHE A 103 8.14 0.89 17.04
CA PHE A 103 8.95 1.30 18.19
C PHE A 103 8.09 1.62 19.42
N LYS A 104 6.98 2.35 19.23
CA LYS A 104 6.05 2.69 20.32
C LYS A 104 5.41 1.44 20.93
N ALA A 105 5.16 0.41 20.13
CA ALA A 105 4.61 -0.87 20.58
C ALA A 105 5.68 -1.87 21.05
N GLN A 106 6.92 -1.43 21.28
CA GLN A 106 8.03 -2.27 21.75
C GLN A 106 8.39 -3.43 20.80
N ASN A 107 8.07 -3.30 19.51
CA ASN A 107 8.59 -4.15 18.45
C ASN A 107 9.88 -3.56 17.88
N PHE A 108 10.99 -3.75 18.60
CA PHE A 108 12.27 -3.14 18.28
C PHE A 108 12.95 -3.78 17.05
N VAL A 109 12.87 -5.10 16.88
CA VAL A 109 13.47 -5.77 15.72
C VAL A 109 12.76 -5.32 14.45
N THR A 110 11.42 -5.29 14.50
CA THR A 110 10.60 -4.76 13.40
C THR A 110 10.91 -3.28 13.15
N ALA A 111 10.96 -2.43 14.18
CA ALA A 111 11.29 -1.01 14.02
C ALA A 111 12.67 -0.80 13.38
N ALA A 112 13.67 -1.58 13.79
CA ALA A 112 15.03 -1.53 13.26
C ALA A 112 15.08 -1.83 11.77
N SER A 113 14.26 -2.76 11.26
CA SER A 113 14.20 -3.03 9.82
C SER A 113 13.72 -1.82 8.99
N PHE A 114 12.72 -1.08 9.48
CA PHE A 114 12.25 0.12 8.81
C PHE A 114 13.26 1.26 8.93
N ALA A 115 13.85 1.43 10.12
CA ALA A 115 14.91 2.40 10.34
C ALA A 115 16.12 2.18 9.42
N ARG A 116 16.56 0.94 9.23
CA ARG A 116 17.64 0.59 8.29
C ARG A 116 17.29 0.97 6.85
N ARG A 117 16.07 0.67 6.39
CA ARG A 117 15.59 1.09 5.05
C ARG A 117 15.61 2.61 4.91
N ILE A 118 15.22 3.36 5.93
CA ILE A 118 15.29 4.83 5.91
C ILE A 118 16.75 5.31 5.87
N VAL A 119 17.65 4.75 6.67
CA VAL A 119 19.05 5.19 6.73
C VAL A 119 19.81 4.89 5.44
N GLN A 120 19.51 3.74 4.79
CA GLN A 120 20.15 3.31 3.55
C GLN A 120 19.53 3.94 2.29
N GLY A 121 18.29 4.42 2.38
CA GLY A 121 17.56 5.00 1.25
C GLY A 121 17.91 6.47 0.97
N SER A 122 17.56 6.92 -0.25
CA SER A 122 17.65 8.32 -0.66
C SER A 122 16.25 8.93 -0.78
N TRP A 123 15.96 9.91 0.09
CA TRP A 123 14.61 10.46 0.30
C TRP A 123 14.47 11.94 -0.06
N GLY A 124 15.49 12.54 -0.68
CA GLY A 124 15.52 13.99 -0.95
C GLY A 124 15.34 14.82 0.33
N ASP A 125 14.59 15.92 0.23
CA ASP A 125 14.34 16.85 1.35
C ASP A 125 13.74 16.19 2.59
N GLN A 126 12.92 15.15 2.41
CA GLN A 126 12.34 14.40 3.54
C GLN A 126 13.42 13.69 4.37
N GLY A 127 14.51 13.27 3.72
CA GLY A 127 15.63 12.57 4.35
C GLY A 127 16.30 13.38 5.45
N ALA A 128 16.44 14.69 5.26
CA ALA A 128 17.14 15.57 6.21
C ALA A 128 16.52 15.54 7.61
N ALA A 129 15.19 15.46 7.69
CA ALA A 129 14.46 15.44 8.96
C ALA A 129 14.34 14.03 9.58
N ILE A 130 14.22 12.99 8.75
CA ILE A 130 13.88 11.63 9.24
C ILE A 130 15.10 10.74 9.46
N VAL A 131 16.17 10.87 8.66
CA VAL A 131 17.36 10.01 8.78
C VAL A 131 18.02 10.12 10.17
N PRO A 132 18.19 11.33 10.78
CA PRO A 132 18.73 11.42 12.14
C PRO A 132 17.88 10.69 13.17
N LYS A 133 16.55 10.79 13.08
CA LYS A 133 15.61 10.10 13.98
C LYS A 133 15.66 8.58 13.77
N ALA A 134 15.75 8.13 12.53
CA ALA A 134 15.88 6.72 12.19
C ALA A 134 17.18 6.12 12.77
N LYS A 135 18.30 6.85 12.73
CA LYS A 135 19.55 6.42 13.38
C LYS A 135 19.41 6.26 14.89
N GLN A 136 18.70 7.17 15.56
CA GLN A 136 18.44 7.07 17.01
C GLN A 136 17.56 5.86 17.35
N VAL A 137 16.46 5.67 16.60
CA VAL A 137 15.58 4.50 16.74
C VAL A 137 16.37 3.21 16.53
N LEU A 138 17.21 3.15 15.49
CA LEU A 138 18.02 1.98 15.18
C LEU A 138 18.98 1.64 16.33
N ALA A 139 19.73 2.63 16.82
CA ALA A 139 20.67 2.44 17.92
C ALA A 139 20.00 1.95 19.21
N GLN A 140 18.78 2.42 19.51
CA GLN A 140 18.04 1.96 20.67
C GLN A 140 17.44 0.57 20.47
N ALA A 141 16.91 0.31 19.27
CA ALA A 141 16.30 -0.96 18.94
C ALA A 141 17.31 -2.12 18.93
N GLU A 142 18.54 -1.88 18.46
CA GLU A 142 19.62 -2.87 18.44
C GLU A 142 20.11 -3.28 19.83
N LYS A 143 19.96 -2.41 20.84
CA LYS A 143 20.31 -2.75 22.24
C LYS A 143 19.32 -3.72 22.89
N THR A 144 18.04 -3.63 22.53
CA THR A 144 16.98 -4.44 23.15
C THR A 144 16.73 -5.72 22.34
N ALA A 145 16.76 -5.61 21.00
CA ALA A 145 16.70 -6.71 20.05
C ALA A 145 15.55 -7.72 20.28
N SER A 146 14.39 -7.23 20.75
CA SER A 146 13.18 -8.05 20.98
C SER A 146 11.94 -7.42 20.35
N ASP A 147 10.95 -8.26 20.06
CA ASP A 147 9.61 -7.82 19.66
C ASP A 147 8.58 -8.28 20.70
N ALA A 148 7.78 -7.35 21.23
CA ALA A 148 6.73 -7.64 22.22
C ALA A 148 5.50 -8.33 21.62
N HIS A 149 5.25 -8.11 20.32
CA HIS A 149 4.08 -8.61 19.61
C HIS A 149 4.49 -9.43 18.39
N ALA A 150 3.94 -10.64 18.26
CA ALA A 150 4.05 -11.42 17.03
C ALA A 150 3.19 -10.78 15.94
N ILE A 151 3.78 -10.55 14.76
CA ILE A 151 3.12 -9.96 13.59
C ILE A 151 3.32 -10.86 12.37
N ASN A 152 2.33 -10.91 11.50
CA ASN A 152 2.44 -11.60 10.21
C ASN A 152 3.11 -10.70 9.17
N PHE A 153 4.41 -10.44 9.36
CA PHE A 153 5.25 -9.67 8.45
C PHE A 153 6.72 -10.08 8.60
N ASP A 154 7.36 -10.51 7.51
CA ASP A 154 8.80 -10.77 7.49
C ASP A 154 9.54 -9.62 6.81
N ALA A 155 10.27 -8.85 7.61
CA ALA A 155 11.04 -7.72 7.12
C ALA A 155 12.30 -8.11 6.33
N ARG A 156 12.70 -9.39 6.37
CA ARG A 156 13.82 -9.93 5.55
C ARG A 156 13.36 -10.40 4.18
N GLY A 157 12.06 -10.65 4.01
CA GLY A 157 11.46 -10.94 2.72
C GLY A 157 11.54 -9.74 1.78
N SER A 158 11.52 -9.98 0.47
CA SER A 158 11.45 -8.88 -0.49
C SER A 158 10.11 -8.16 -0.33
N ALA A 159 10.16 -6.85 -0.05
CA ALA A 159 8.96 -6.02 0.10
C ALA A 159 8.03 -6.07 -1.13
N GLU A 160 8.58 -6.42 -2.29
CA GLU A 160 7.90 -6.55 -3.58
C GLU A 160 7.12 -7.86 -3.75
N ALA A 161 7.38 -8.88 -2.92
CA ALA A 161 6.72 -10.18 -3.01
C ALA A 161 5.47 -10.31 -2.12
N LEU A 162 5.18 -9.30 -1.30
CA LEU A 162 4.04 -9.37 -0.37
C LEU A 162 2.72 -9.13 -1.10
N ASN A 163 1.97 -10.22 -1.28
CA ASN A 163 0.61 -10.16 -1.78
C ASN A 163 -0.34 -9.90 -0.60
N VAL A 164 -0.91 -8.70 -0.52
CA VAL A 164 -1.92 -8.36 0.50
C VAL A 164 -3.31 -8.48 -0.11
N CYS A 165 -4.18 -9.25 0.54
CA CYS A 165 -5.59 -9.35 0.18
C CYS A 165 -6.29 -8.02 0.41
N GLN A 166 -6.83 -7.42 -0.66
CA GLN A 166 -7.43 -6.09 -0.61
C GLN A 166 -8.82 -6.05 0.04
N GLY A 167 -9.37 -7.19 0.46
CA GLY A 167 -10.62 -7.27 1.22
C GLY A 167 -10.42 -7.50 2.73
N SER A 168 -9.32 -8.17 3.13
CA SER A 168 -9.05 -8.47 4.55
C SER A 168 -7.82 -7.77 5.11
N PHE A 169 -6.99 -7.18 4.24
CA PHE A 169 -5.64 -6.68 4.55
C PHE A 169 -4.76 -7.72 5.24
N LYS A 170 -4.92 -9.00 4.90
CA LYS A 170 -4.03 -10.08 5.36
C LYS A 170 -3.09 -10.48 4.22
N LEU A 171 -1.93 -11.03 4.57
CA LEU A 171 -1.06 -11.64 3.57
C LEU A 171 -1.74 -12.84 2.92
N ILE A 172 -1.49 -12.97 1.63
CA ILE A 172 -1.83 -14.12 0.81
C ILE A 172 -0.56 -14.96 0.74
N GLY A 173 -0.60 -16.15 1.32
CA GLY A 173 0.47 -17.14 1.25
C GLY A 173 0.63 -17.72 -0.15
N ALA A 174 1.78 -18.35 -0.42
CA ALA A 174 2.08 -18.94 -1.73
C ALA A 174 1.10 -20.05 -2.14
N SER A 175 0.53 -20.77 -1.16
CA SER A 175 -0.43 -21.86 -1.36
C SER A 175 -1.89 -21.39 -1.33
N ASP A 176 -2.15 -20.13 -1.02
CA ASP A 176 -3.53 -19.63 -0.92
C ASP A 176 -4.15 -19.47 -2.30
N ALA A 177 -5.41 -19.88 -2.43
CA ALA A 177 -6.18 -19.61 -3.64
C ALA A 177 -6.46 -18.10 -3.76
N VAL A 178 -6.09 -17.51 -4.91
CA VAL A 178 -6.21 -16.07 -5.19
C VAL A 178 -7.29 -15.82 -6.23
N ALA A 179 -8.07 -14.77 -6.02
CA ALA A 179 -8.92 -14.17 -7.05
C ALA A 179 -8.47 -12.73 -7.30
N GLN A 180 -8.59 -12.28 -8.55
CA GLN A 180 -8.13 -10.96 -8.97
C GLN A 180 -9.28 -10.18 -9.60
N CYS A 181 -9.32 -8.87 -9.36
CA CYS A 181 -10.22 -7.98 -10.07
C CYS A 181 -9.81 -7.89 -11.55
N PRO A 182 -10.70 -8.20 -12.52
CA PRO A 182 -10.33 -8.21 -13.93
C PRO A 182 -10.02 -6.81 -14.48
N PHE A 183 -10.54 -5.75 -13.84
CA PHE A 183 -10.27 -4.37 -14.23
C PHE A 183 -9.00 -3.81 -13.60
N CYS A 184 -8.99 -3.67 -12.27
CA CYS A 184 -7.87 -3.01 -11.58
C CYS A 184 -6.76 -3.97 -11.18
N ALA A 185 -6.88 -5.28 -11.35
CA ALA A 185 -5.87 -6.26 -10.96
C ALA A 185 -5.55 -6.34 -9.45
N SER A 186 -6.35 -5.72 -8.57
CA SER A 186 -6.23 -5.94 -7.12
C SER A 186 -6.45 -7.42 -6.76
N LYS A 187 -5.58 -7.95 -5.90
CA LYS A 187 -5.60 -9.34 -5.44
C LYS A 187 -6.42 -9.53 -4.18
N TYR A 188 -7.15 -10.63 -4.12
CA TYR A 188 -8.01 -11.03 -3.02
C TYR A 188 -7.83 -12.53 -2.74
N LEU A 189 -8.16 -12.95 -1.53
CA LEU A 189 -8.35 -14.38 -1.25
C LEU A 189 -9.56 -14.88 -2.04
N ALA A 190 -9.54 -16.15 -2.45
CA ALA A 190 -10.63 -16.76 -3.22
C ALA A 190 -12.01 -16.67 -2.55
N SER A 191 -12.06 -16.54 -1.21
CA SER A 191 -13.29 -16.30 -0.45
C SER A 191 -14.01 -14.98 -0.78
N TYR A 192 -13.36 -14.07 -1.51
CA TYR A 192 -13.95 -12.83 -2.03
C TYR A 192 -14.40 -12.93 -3.49
N LYS A 193 -14.16 -14.06 -4.17
CA LYS A 193 -14.63 -14.27 -5.55
C LYS A 193 -16.15 -14.09 -5.60
N GLY A 194 -16.64 -13.41 -6.64
CA GLY A 194 -18.05 -13.09 -6.80
C GLY A 194 -18.53 -11.83 -6.08
N LYS A 195 -17.68 -11.18 -5.26
CA LYS A 195 -18.02 -9.90 -4.62
C LYS A 195 -17.57 -8.72 -5.47
N LEU A 196 -18.19 -7.56 -5.23
CA LEU A 196 -17.73 -6.30 -5.82
C LEU A 196 -16.33 -5.95 -5.30
N CYS A 197 -15.42 -5.59 -6.19
CA CYS A 197 -14.07 -5.20 -5.84
C CYS A 197 -14.06 -3.91 -5.02
N GLU A 198 -13.58 -3.96 -3.78
CA GLU A 198 -13.55 -2.80 -2.88
C GLU A 198 -12.51 -1.73 -3.26
N THR A 199 -11.51 -2.10 -4.07
CA THR A 199 -10.56 -1.14 -4.65
C THR A 199 -11.26 -0.26 -5.68
N CYS A 200 -11.72 -0.82 -6.80
CA CYS A 200 -12.29 -0.03 -7.89
C CYS A 200 -13.79 0.29 -7.73
N GLN A 201 -14.54 -0.52 -6.97
CA GLN A 201 -16.00 -0.45 -6.83
C GLN A 201 -16.76 -0.53 -8.16
N LEU A 202 -16.19 -1.24 -9.15
CA LEU A 202 -16.80 -1.41 -10.48
C LEU A 202 -16.97 -2.89 -10.87
N SER A 203 -15.93 -3.70 -10.71
CA SER A 203 -15.91 -5.06 -11.25
C SER A 203 -16.09 -6.11 -10.15
N GLU A 204 -16.70 -7.23 -10.54
CA GLU A 204 -16.77 -8.44 -9.72
C GLU A 204 -15.40 -9.15 -9.67
N ILE A 205 -14.98 -9.53 -8.47
CA ILE A 205 -13.69 -10.19 -8.22
C ILE A 205 -13.71 -11.59 -8.84
N GLY A 206 -12.73 -11.88 -9.69
CA GLY A 206 -12.56 -13.18 -10.34
C GLY A 206 -13.55 -13.46 -11.47
N ALA A 207 -14.27 -12.45 -11.96
CA ALA A 207 -15.11 -12.57 -13.15
C ALA A 207 -14.26 -12.85 -14.40
N ASN A 208 -14.76 -13.71 -15.27
CA ASN A 208 -14.13 -14.00 -16.55
C ASN A 208 -14.50 -12.91 -17.56
N THR A 209 -13.51 -12.20 -18.09
CA THR A 209 -13.73 -11.06 -19.00
C THR A 209 -12.71 -11.09 -20.13
N LEU A 210 -13.02 -10.40 -21.24
CA LEU A 210 -12.07 -10.19 -22.34
C LEU A 210 -10.93 -9.20 -22.00
N GLY A 211 -10.92 -8.64 -20.78
CA GLY A 211 -10.04 -7.55 -20.40
C GLY A 211 -10.60 -6.18 -20.80
N ILE A 212 -9.96 -5.11 -20.30
CA ILE A 212 -10.35 -3.75 -20.66
C ILE A 212 -10.01 -3.49 -22.13
N GLN A 213 -10.97 -2.94 -22.88
CA GLN A 213 -10.80 -2.53 -24.26
C GLN A 213 -10.80 -1.00 -24.29
N LEU A 214 -9.64 -0.41 -24.56
CA LEU A 214 -9.46 1.05 -24.58
C LEU A 214 -9.35 1.61 -25.99
N ARG A 215 -9.25 0.74 -27.01
CA ARG A 215 -9.18 1.13 -28.41
C ARG A 215 -10.41 0.65 -29.17
N PRO A 216 -10.90 1.42 -30.15
CA PRO A 216 -11.82 0.87 -31.13
C PRO A 216 -11.13 -0.26 -31.90
N LEU A 217 -11.87 -1.36 -32.10
CA LEU A 217 -11.46 -2.49 -32.92
C LEU A 217 -11.27 -2.09 -34.38
#